data_AF-A0A368CGE8-F1
#
_entry.id   AF-A0A368CGE8-F1
#
_cell.length_a   1.000
_cell.length_b   1.000
_cell.length_c   1.000
_cell.angle_alpha   90.00
_cell.angle_beta   90.00
_cell.angle_gamma   90.00
#
_symmetry.space_group_name_H-M   'P 1'
#
loop_
_entity.id
_entity.type
_entity.pdbx_description
1 polymer ?
#
loop_
_entity_poly.entity_id
_entity_poly.type
_entity_poly.pdbx_seq_one_letter_code
_entity_poly.pdbx_strand_id
1 'polypeptide(L)'
;MSRQVWLVLVGLGMGVGLVSLLSLDPGYVLVQFGPYRLETTLVATGILLLLLGVIMRVIYRLLAAVFGFGPGLSRWLEKRKEERESALLRETLTDVFHDRDSALKQRVTTLEKMPWLSDATKITARQWVFRRQLETASRRDELTRLWRKANKTQQQDADLTSIYASQLSRFGAGKEAEGELLRLSQTAWPPLATNVLATLTLRDAPALVASLTRLSESDASSDAATGLIIAKAQTLPKDEGVTLLQAHYAAHPLSAIKTALGALLIEAD
;
A
#
# COMPACT_ATOMS: atom_id res chain seq x y z
N MET A 1 -3.46 -30.09 -50.89
CA MET A 1 -4.92 -29.84 -50.94
C MET A 1 -5.35 -29.12 -49.68
N SER A 2 -6.05 -27.99 -49.80
CA SER A 2 -6.50 -27.24 -48.63
C SER A 2 -7.52 -28.06 -47.84
N ARG A 3 -7.50 -27.92 -46.50
CA ARG A 3 -8.40 -28.64 -45.58
C ARG A 3 -9.89 -28.46 -45.94
N GLN A 4 -10.22 -27.36 -46.62
CA GLN A 4 -11.55 -27.05 -47.13
C GLN A 4 -11.99 -27.96 -48.28
N VAL A 5 -11.10 -28.26 -49.25
CA VAL A 5 -11.41 -29.13 -50.39
C VAL A 5 -11.68 -30.57 -49.94
N TRP A 6 -10.92 -31.05 -48.95
CA TRP A 6 -11.14 -32.39 -48.39
C TRP A 6 -12.48 -32.49 -47.63
N LEU A 7 -12.87 -31.45 -46.90
CA LEU A 7 -14.18 -31.38 -46.23
C LEU A 7 -15.34 -31.37 -47.22
N VAL A 8 -15.20 -30.67 -48.35
CA VAL A 8 -16.22 -30.67 -49.41
C VAL A 8 -16.34 -32.04 -50.06
N LEU A 9 -15.22 -32.71 -50.38
CA LEU A 9 -15.23 -34.05 -50.96
C LEU A 9 -15.82 -35.10 -50.01
N VAL A 10 -15.45 -35.06 -48.73
CA VAL A 10 -16.01 -35.94 -47.71
C VAL A 10 -17.50 -35.65 -47.50
N GLY A 11 -17.90 -34.38 -47.43
CA GLY A 11 -19.31 -33.99 -47.31
C GLY A 11 -20.15 -34.45 -48.49
N LEU A 12 -19.62 -34.31 -49.72
CA LEU A 12 -20.29 -34.76 -50.94
C LEU A 12 -20.40 -36.29 -50.98
N GLY A 13 -19.34 -37.03 -50.67
CA GLY A 13 -19.36 -38.49 -50.59
C GLY A 13 -20.32 -39.01 -49.52
N MET A 14 -20.38 -38.33 -48.37
CA MET A 14 -21.31 -38.64 -47.29
C MET A 14 -22.76 -38.36 -47.70
N GLY A 15 -23.01 -37.27 -48.44
CA GLY A 15 -24.34 -36.95 -48.99
C GLY A 15 -24.83 -37.95 -50.03
N VAL A 16 -23.96 -38.37 -50.96
CA VAL A 16 -24.28 -39.39 -51.96
C VAL A 16 -24.55 -40.75 -51.30
N GLY A 17 -23.71 -41.14 -50.32
CA GLY A 17 -23.93 -42.37 -49.54
C GLY A 17 -25.26 -42.35 -48.76
N LEU A 18 -25.64 -41.18 -48.22
CA LEU A 18 -26.91 -40.99 -47.50
C LEU A 18 -28.13 -41.21 -48.41
N VAL A 19 -28.08 -40.68 -49.64
CA VAL A 19 -29.17 -40.80 -50.63
C VAL A 19 -29.30 -42.23 -51.14
N SER A 20 -28.18 -42.94 -51.33
CA SER A 20 -28.22 -44.37 -51.69
C SER A 20 -28.80 -45.24 -50.56
N LEU A 21 -28.52 -44.92 -49.30
CA LEU A 21 -29.10 -45.61 -48.13
C LEU A 21 -30.60 -45.37 -47.97
N LEU A 22 -31.10 -44.19 -48.38
CA LEU A 22 -32.54 -43.87 -48.41
C LEU A 22 -33.33 -44.69 -49.44
N SER A 23 -32.66 -45.27 -50.44
CA SER A 23 -33.29 -46.00 -51.56
C SER A 23 -33.44 -47.51 -51.30
N LEU A 24 -32.80 -48.03 -50.27
CA LEU A 24 -32.94 -49.42 -49.82
C LEU A 24 -33.96 -49.44 -48.70
N ASP A 25 -35.16 -50.01 -48.89
CA ASP A 25 -36.22 -50.15 -47.86
C ASP A 25 -35.74 -50.99 -46.66
N PRO A 26 -35.21 -50.43 -45.54
CA PRO A 26 -34.57 -51.23 -44.51
C PRO A 26 -35.44 -51.35 -43.24
N GLY A 27 -36.72 -50.98 -43.32
CA GLY A 27 -37.65 -50.96 -42.19
C GLY A 27 -38.07 -49.54 -41.78
N TYR A 28 -39.27 -49.47 -41.22
CA TYR A 28 -39.90 -48.22 -40.77
C TYR A 28 -39.80 -48.11 -39.25
N VAL A 29 -39.66 -46.87 -38.77
CA VAL A 29 -39.77 -46.52 -37.35
C VAL A 29 -41.11 -45.83 -37.18
N LEU A 30 -41.95 -46.42 -36.33
CA LEU A 30 -43.25 -45.87 -36.01
C LEU A 30 -43.16 -45.15 -34.68
N VAL A 31 -43.26 -43.83 -34.71
CA VAL A 31 -43.27 -43.00 -33.49
C VAL A 31 -44.71 -42.60 -33.23
N GLN A 32 -45.31 -43.18 -32.19
CA GLN A 32 -46.66 -42.86 -31.76
C GLN A 32 -46.61 -41.98 -30.50
N PHE A 33 -47.21 -40.80 -30.58
CA PHE A 33 -47.37 -39.89 -29.44
C PHE A 33 -48.86 -39.49 -29.34
N GLY A 34 -49.59 -40.12 -28.41
CA GLY A 34 -51.02 -39.90 -28.25
C GLY A 34 -51.81 -40.28 -29.53
N PRO A 35 -52.63 -39.35 -30.11
CA PRO A 35 -53.34 -39.61 -31.35
C PRO A 35 -52.47 -39.44 -32.61
N TYR A 36 -51.25 -38.92 -32.49
CA TYR A 36 -50.37 -38.67 -33.62
C TYR A 36 -49.51 -39.90 -33.92
N ARG A 37 -49.60 -40.38 -35.17
CA ARG A 37 -48.80 -41.48 -35.70
C ARG A 37 -47.89 -40.94 -36.79
N LEU A 38 -46.58 -40.94 -36.53
CA LEU A 38 -45.58 -40.55 -37.51
C LEU A 38 -44.88 -41.81 -38.03
N GLU A 39 -45.06 -42.09 -39.31
CA GLU A 39 -44.37 -43.17 -40.01
C GLU A 39 -43.14 -42.55 -40.68
N THR A 40 -41.95 -42.85 -40.14
CA THR A 40 -40.68 -42.33 -40.66
C THR A 40 -39.76 -43.49 -41.00
N THR A 41 -38.89 -43.32 -42.00
CA THR A 41 -37.90 -44.34 -42.34
C THR A 41 -36.81 -44.39 -41.27
N LEU A 42 -36.18 -45.56 -41.11
CA LEU A 42 -35.06 -45.72 -40.19
C LEU A 42 -33.94 -44.71 -40.49
N VAL A 43 -33.67 -44.48 -41.77
CA VAL A 43 -32.64 -43.53 -42.23
C VAL A 43 -33.02 -42.09 -41.91
N ALA A 44 -34.27 -41.68 -42.15
CA ALA A 44 -34.75 -40.34 -41.80
C ALA A 44 -34.65 -40.07 -40.28
N THR A 45 -34.95 -41.07 -39.45
CA THR A 45 -34.79 -40.98 -37.99
C THR A 45 -33.32 -40.81 -37.58
N GLY A 46 -32.40 -41.56 -38.20
CA GLY A 46 -30.97 -41.43 -37.96
C GLY A 46 -30.43 -40.04 -38.32
N ILE A 47 -30.87 -39.47 -39.44
CA ILE A 47 -30.52 -38.10 -39.87
C ILE A 47 -31.05 -37.08 -38.85
N LEU A 48 -32.30 -37.23 -38.40
CA LEU A 48 -32.92 -36.34 -37.42
C LEU A 48 -32.14 -36.33 -36.10
N LEU A 49 -31.73 -37.50 -35.60
CA LEU A 49 -30.93 -37.62 -34.36
C LEU A 49 -29.54 -37.00 -34.52
N LEU A 50 -28.88 -37.17 -35.67
CA LEU A 50 -27.62 -36.51 -35.97
C LEU A 50 -27.77 -34.98 -35.98
N LEU A 51 -28.79 -34.46 -36.67
CA LEU A 51 -29.09 -33.03 -36.69
C LEU A 51 -29.37 -32.51 -35.27
N LEU A 52 -30.17 -33.23 -34.49
CA LEU A 52 -30.46 -32.88 -33.10
C LEU A 52 -29.18 -32.83 -32.25
N GLY A 53 -28.28 -33.80 -32.40
CA GLY A 53 -27.00 -33.83 -31.69
C GLY A 53 -26.08 -32.65 -32.07
N VAL A 54 -26.03 -32.29 -33.35
CA VAL A 54 -25.29 -31.12 -33.84
C VAL A 54 -25.89 -29.83 -33.28
N ILE A 55 -27.22 -29.68 -33.33
CA ILE A 55 -27.94 -28.52 -32.79
C ILE A 55 -27.68 -28.39 -31.30
N MET A 56 -27.81 -29.48 -30.53
CA MET A 56 -27.56 -29.48 -29.08
C MET A 56 -26.11 -29.09 -28.75
N ARG A 57 -25.14 -29.56 -29.54
CA ARG A 57 -23.73 -29.16 -29.39
C ARG A 57 -23.50 -27.67 -29.68
N VAL A 58 -24.15 -27.13 -30.72
CA VAL A 58 -24.08 -25.69 -31.04
C VAL A 58 -24.72 -24.87 -29.94
N ILE A 59 -25.92 -25.26 -29.47
CA ILE A 59 -26.61 -24.61 -28.35
C ILE A 59 -25.74 -24.62 -27.10
N TYR A 60 -25.16 -25.78 -26.71
CA TYR A 60 -24.25 -25.85 -25.57
C TYR A 60 -23.07 -24.89 -25.70
N ARG A 61 -22.48 -24.78 -26.90
CA ARG A 61 -21.35 -23.88 -27.16
C ARG A 61 -21.76 -22.40 -27.08
N LEU A 62 -22.95 -22.06 -27.59
CA LEU A 62 -23.50 -20.71 -27.49
C LEU A 62 -23.85 -20.36 -26.04
N LEU A 63 -24.48 -21.26 -25.29
CA LEU A 63 -24.75 -21.07 -23.87
C LEU A 63 -23.45 -20.92 -23.08
N ALA A 64 -22.44 -21.75 -23.33
CA ALA A 64 -21.13 -21.61 -22.67
C ALA A 64 -20.44 -20.27 -23.00
N ALA A 65 -20.66 -19.73 -24.21
CA ALA A 65 -20.16 -18.41 -24.60
C ALA A 65 -20.95 -17.26 -23.95
N VAL A 66 -22.28 -17.35 -23.92
CA VAL A 66 -23.18 -16.33 -23.35
C VAL A 66 -23.12 -16.28 -21.83
N PHE A 67 -23.09 -17.45 -21.17
CA PHE A 67 -22.90 -17.56 -19.72
C PHE A 67 -21.43 -17.45 -19.30
N GLY A 68 -20.50 -17.29 -20.25
CA GLY A 68 -19.10 -17.00 -19.97
C GLY A 68 -18.30 -18.17 -19.39
N PHE A 69 -18.81 -19.40 -19.31
CA PHE A 69 -18.04 -20.56 -18.82
C PHE A 69 -16.96 -21.08 -19.80
N GLY A 70 -16.35 -20.19 -20.59
CA GLY A 70 -15.23 -20.51 -21.46
C GLY A 70 -13.86 -20.32 -20.78
N PRO A 71 -12.78 -20.90 -21.32
CA PRO A 71 -11.40 -20.75 -20.81
C PRO A 71 -10.83 -19.32 -20.92
N GLY A 72 -11.64 -18.34 -21.32
CA GLY A 72 -11.32 -16.92 -21.36
C GLY A 72 -11.89 -16.12 -20.20
N LEU A 73 -12.95 -16.58 -19.53
CA LEU A 73 -13.58 -15.81 -18.44
C LEU A 73 -12.72 -15.80 -17.19
N SER A 74 -12.07 -16.91 -16.82
CA SER A 74 -11.11 -16.91 -15.71
C SER A 74 -9.99 -15.91 -15.94
N ARG A 75 -9.37 -15.92 -17.13
CA ARG A 75 -8.34 -14.96 -17.53
C ARG A 75 -8.84 -13.51 -17.59
N TRP A 76 -10.08 -13.29 -18.03
CA TRP A 76 -10.69 -11.95 -18.03
C TRP A 76 -11.02 -11.46 -16.61
N LEU A 77 -11.53 -12.34 -15.74
CA LEU A 77 -11.77 -12.03 -14.32
C LEU A 77 -10.46 -11.76 -13.59
N GLU A 78 -9.44 -12.57 -13.85
CA GLU A 78 -8.09 -12.43 -13.31
C GLU A 78 -7.46 -11.12 -13.79
N LYS A 79 -7.53 -10.83 -15.10
CA LYS A 79 -7.10 -9.54 -15.65
C LYS A 79 -7.86 -8.36 -15.05
N ARG A 80 -9.18 -8.47 -14.86
CA ARG A 80 -9.96 -7.42 -14.19
C ARG A 80 -9.59 -7.25 -12.71
N LYS A 81 -9.27 -8.34 -12.02
CA LYS A 81 -8.78 -8.29 -10.65
C LYS A 81 -7.43 -7.58 -10.60
N GLU A 82 -6.50 -7.96 -11.48
CA GLU A 82 -5.18 -7.34 -11.61
C GLU A 82 -5.27 -5.85 -11.97
N GLU A 83 -6.15 -5.49 -12.90
CA GLU A 83 -6.42 -4.09 -13.27
C GLU A 83 -6.97 -3.28 -12.08
N ARG A 84 -7.87 -3.85 -11.28
CA ARG A 84 -8.41 -3.20 -10.07
C ARG A 84 -7.34 -3.01 -8.99
N GLU A 85 -6.51 -4.03 -8.76
CA GLU A 85 -5.41 -3.96 -7.78
C GLU A 85 -4.35 -2.93 -8.23
N SER A 86 -4.02 -2.91 -9.53
CA SER A 86 -3.14 -1.93 -10.14
C SER A 86 -3.71 -0.51 -10.08
N ALA A 87 -5.01 -0.34 -10.33
CA ALA A 87 -5.69 0.93 -10.21
C ALA A 87 -5.66 1.43 -8.76
N LEU A 88 -5.92 0.56 -7.79
CA LEU A 88 -5.82 0.91 -6.37
C LEU A 88 -4.41 1.38 -5.98
N LEU A 89 -3.37 0.72 -6.49
CA LEU A 89 -1.98 1.15 -6.29
C LEU A 89 -1.71 2.52 -6.90
N ARG A 90 -2.11 2.75 -8.15
CA ARG A 90 -1.94 4.05 -8.83
C ARG A 90 -2.68 5.17 -8.12
N GLU A 91 -3.92 4.93 -7.70
CA GLU A 91 -4.71 5.89 -6.94
C GLU A 91 -4.09 6.17 -5.57
N THR A 92 -3.58 5.14 -4.89
CA THR A 92 -2.87 5.30 -3.61
C THR A 92 -1.62 6.15 -3.78
N LEU A 93 -0.79 5.88 -4.80
CA LEU A 93 0.38 6.69 -5.13
C LEU A 93 0.00 8.14 -5.44
N THR A 94 -1.10 8.34 -6.16
CA THR A 94 -1.64 9.67 -6.46
C THR A 94 -2.05 10.41 -5.19
N ASP A 95 -2.70 9.72 -4.24
CA ASP A 95 -3.04 10.28 -2.94
C ASP A 95 -1.80 10.63 -2.09
N VAL A 96 -0.71 9.86 -2.21
CA VAL A 96 0.59 10.20 -1.60
C VAL A 96 1.14 11.51 -2.20
N PHE A 97 1.15 11.64 -3.53
CA PHE A 97 1.68 12.84 -4.19
C PHE A 97 0.84 14.10 -3.93
N HIS A 98 -0.47 13.94 -3.71
CA HIS A 98 -1.38 15.05 -3.42
C HIS A 98 -1.60 15.29 -1.92
N ASP A 99 -0.85 14.63 -1.05
CA ASP A 99 -0.92 14.80 0.40
C ASP A 99 -2.33 14.58 0.99
N ARG A 100 -3.04 13.57 0.47
CA ARG A 100 -4.42 13.27 0.87
C ARG A 100 -4.44 12.22 1.98
N ASP A 101 -4.05 12.59 3.19
CA ASP A 101 -3.84 11.67 4.31
C ASP A 101 -5.05 10.80 4.69
N SER A 102 -6.25 11.37 4.62
CA SER A 102 -7.48 10.65 4.97
C SER A 102 -7.80 9.56 3.95
N ALA A 103 -7.71 9.88 2.66
CA ALA A 103 -7.89 8.95 1.56
C ALA A 103 -6.82 7.87 1.57
N LEU A 104 -5.57 8.27 1.79
CA LEU A 104 -4.41 7.40 1.91
C LEU A 104 -4.59 6.37 3.02
N LYS A 105 -4.98 6.80 4.23
CA LYS A 105 -5.29 5.89 5.34
C LYS A 105 -6.33 4.85 4.95
N GLN A 106 -7.43 5.28 4.32
CA GLN A 106 -8.49 4.37 3.90
C GLN A 106 -7.98 3.37 2.85
N ARG A 107 -7.22 3.82 1.85
CA ARG A 107 -6.72 2.94 0.78
C ARG A 107 -5.66 1.96 1.26
N VAL A 108 -4.78 2.37 2.17
CA VAL A 108 -3.81 1.45 2.79
C VAL A 108 -4.52 0.32 3.54
N THR A 109 -5.62 0.59 4.26
CA THR A 109 -6.39 -0.50 4.90
C THR A 109 -7.03 -1.48 3.91
N THR A 110 -7.29 -1.04 2.68
CA THR A 110 -7.76 -1.92 1.59
C THR A 110 -6.61 -2.71 1.00
N LEU A 111 -5.45 -2.07 0.78
CA LEU A 111 -4.23 -2.74 0.29
C LEU A 111 -3.72 -3.81 1.25
N GLU A 112 -3.82 -3.58 2.56
CA GLU A 112 -3.43 -4.57 3.59
C GLU A 112 -4.20 -5.88 3.52
N LYS A 113 -5.40 -5.88 2.93
CA LYS A 113 -6.22 -7.07 2.73
C LYS A 113 -5.81 -7.86 1.48
N MET A 114 -4.91 -7.32 0.65
CA MET A 114 -4.49 -7.97 -0.57
C MET A 114 -3.55 -9.15 -0.27
N PRO A 115 -3.77 -10.32 -0.89
CA PRO A 115 -3.03 -11.54 -0.56
C PRO A 115 -1.57 -11.52 -1.04
N TRP A 116 -1.24 -10.70 -2.05
CA TRP A 116 0.12 -10.57 -2.57
C TRP A 116 1.00 -9.63 -1.73
N LEU A 117 0.42 -8.87 -0.80
CA LEU A 117 1.18 -7.94 0.03
C LEU A 117 1.81 -8.70 1.21
N SER A 118 3.13 -8.67 1.29
CA SER A 118 3.86 -9.32 2.40
C SER A 118 3.54 -8.66 3.74
N ASP A 119 3.61 -9.41 4.83
CA ASP A 119 3.36 -8.86 6.16
C ASP A 119 4.38 -7.79 6.57
N ALA A 120 5.64 -7.93 6.13
CA ALA A 120 6.66 -6.90 6.30
C ALA A 120 6.23 -5.57 5.64
N THR A 121 5.74 -5.64 4.39
CA THR A 121 5.26 -4.45 3.66
C THR A 121 4.05 -3.82 4.34
N LYS A 122 3.14 -4.62 4.91
CA LYS A 122 2.00 -4.10 5.69
C LYS A 122 2.46 -3.32 6.90
N ILE A 123 3.45 -3.82 7.64
CA ILE A 123 4.01 -3.12 8.81
C ILE A 123 4.63 -1.78 8.39
N THR A 124 5.47 -1.78 7.34
CA THR A 124 6.09 -0.57 6.82
C THR A 124 5.05 0.45 6.36
N ALA A 125 4.00 0.00 5.65
CA ALA A 125 2.91 0.88 5.21
C ALA A 125 2.17 1.53 6.39
N ARG A 126 1.89 0.76 7.45
CA ARG A 126 1.26 1.30 8.68
C ARG A 126 2.15 2.32 9.38
N GLN A 127 3.44 2.03 9.53
CA GLN A 127 4.39 2.98 10.12
C GLN A 127 4.46 4.26 9.30
N TRP A 128 4.50 4.16 7.98
CA TRP A 128 4.56 5.33 7.10
C TRP A 128 3.29 6.18 7.16
N VAL A 129 2.09 5.55 7.14
CA VAL A 129 0.82 6.28 7.33
C VAL A 129 0.76 6.96 8.70
N PHE A 130 1.21 6.28 9.75
CA PHE A 130 1.22 6.84 11.10
C PHE A 130 2.19 8.02 11.21
N ARG A 131 3.40 7.88 10.64
CA ARG A 131 4.36 8.99 10.52
C ARG A 131 3.71 10.20 9.87
N ARG A 132 3.02 10.00 8.74
CA ARG A 132 2.37 11.08 8.02
C ARG A 132 1.29 11.78 8.86
N GLN A 133 0.46 11.00 9.54
CA GLN A 133 -0.57 11.53 10.45
C GLN A 133 0.01 12.37 11.59
N LEU A 134 1.20 12.03 12.10
CA LEU A 134 1.87 12.88 13.09
C LEU A 134 2.35 14.19 12.46
N GLU A 135 2.97 14.13 11.27
CA GLU A 135 3.50 15.30 10.57
C GLU A 135 2.43 16.32 10.15
N THR A 136 1.25 15.84 9.78
CA THR A 136 0.14 16.66 9.26
C THR A 136 -0.95 16.95 10.29
N ALA A 137 -0.84 16.40 11.51
CA ALA A 137 -1.72 16.75 12.62
C ALA A 137 -1.80 18.26 12.74
N SER A 138 -3.01 18.82 12.76
CA SER A 138 -3.19 20.27 12.71
C SER A 138 -3.36 20.89 14.10
N ARG A 139 -3.61 20.07 15.12
CA ARG A 139 -3.87 20.52 16.50
C ARG A 139 -3.18 19.61 17.51
N ARG A 140 -2.75 20.18 18.63
CA ARG A 140 -2.18 19.46 19.78
C ARG A 140 -3.07 18.32 20.28
N ASP A 141 -4.38 18.55 20.42
CA ASP A 141 -5.31 17.53 20.91
C ASP A 141 -5.47 16.34 19.95
N GLU A 142 -5.34 16.60 18.64
CA GLU A 142 -5.32 15.54 17.64
C GLU A 142 -4.02 14.75 17.74
N LEU A 143 -2.87 15.44 17.79
CA LEU A 143 -1.55 14.83 17.91
C LEU A 143 -1.45 13.92 19.15
N THR A 144 -1.88 14.41 20.32
CA THR A 144 -1.86 13.64 21.57
C THR A 144 -2.81 12.44 21.52
N ARG A 145 -3.99 12.57 20.89
CA ARG A 145 -4.91 11.45 20.68
C ARG A 145 -4.34 10.39 19.74
N LEU A 146 -3.64 10.80 18.68
CA LEU A 146 -2.96 9.89 17.75
C LEU A 146 -1.83 9.15 18.48
N TRP A 147 -0.98 9.87 19.20
CA TRP A 147 0.14 9.28 19.95
C TRP A 147 -0.33 8.30 21.03
N ARG A 148 -1.40 8.63 21.76
CA ARG A 148 -1.99 7.74 22.78
C ARG A 148 -2.58 6.46 22.19
N LYS A 149 -3.06 6.50 20.94
CA LYS A 149 -3.57 5.33 20.22
C LYS A 149 -2.46 4.49 19.59
N ALA A 150 -1.23 5.02 19.51
CA ALA A 150 -0.09 4.30 18.97
C ALA A 150 0.21 3.07 19.84
N ASN A 151 0.68 2.00 19.21
CA ASN A 151 1.11 0.82 19.93
C ASN A 151 2.49 1.04 20.59
N LYS A 152 2.90 0.12 21.47
CA LYS A 152 4.17 0.23 22.19
C LYS A 152 5.38 0.30 21.25
N THR A 153 5.38 -0.46 20.17
CA THR A 153 6.46 -0.45 19.17
C THR A 153 6.61 0.92 18.52
N GLN A 154 5.50 1.56 18.15
CA GLN A 154 5.50 2.91 17.57
C GLN A 154 5.95 3.98 18.57
N GLN A 155 5.60 3.83 19.86
CA GLN A 155 6.02 4.77 20.90
C GLN A 155 7.50 4.61 21.30
N GLN A 156 8.09 3.43 21.07
CA GLN A 156 9.51 3.14 21.32
C GLN A 156 10.40 3.45 20.11
N ASP A 157 9.79 3.65 18.94
CA ASP A 157 10.50 4.07 17.73
C ASP A 157 11.04 5.50 17.92
N ALA A 158 12.35 5.63 17.83
CA ALA A 158 13.05 6.89 18.10
C ALA A 158 12.70 7.97 17.07
N ASP A 159 12.58 7.58 15.79
CA ASP A 159 12.23 8.51 14.71
C ASP A 159 10.81 9.03 14.87
N LEU A 160 9.83 8.15 15.14
CA LEU A 160 8.45 8.58 15.38
C LEU A 160 8.31 9.46 16.63
N THR A 161 9.04 9.15 17.70
CA THR A 161 9.07 9.97 18.92
C THR A 161 9.67 11.36 18.63
N SER A 162 10.72 11.44 17.83
CA SER A 162 11.33 12.73 17.46
C SER A 162 10.40 13.60 16.62
N ILE A 163 9.60 13.00 15.73
CA ILE A 163 8.55 13.70 14.96
C ILE A 163 7.47 14.19 15.91
N TYR A 164 7.02 13.36 16.85
CA TYR A 164 6.03 13.77 17.86
C TYR A 164 6.54 14.95 18.71
N ALA A 165 7.79 14.90 19.19
CA ALA A 165 8.41 16.00 19.93
C ALA A 165 8.52 17.28 19.09
N SER A 166 8.86 17.17 17.80
CA SER A 166 8.90 18.30 16.87
C SER A 166 7.55 18.98 16.73
N GLN A 167 6.48 18.20 16.54
CA GLN A 167 5.13 18.76 16.41
C GLN A 167 4.63 19.34 17.74
N LEU A 168 4.97 18.73 18.89
CA LEU A 168 4.69 19.32 20.21
C LEU A 168 5.34 20.70 20.36
N SER A 169 6.61 20.83 19.98
CA SER A 169 7.32 22.11 19.99
C SER A 169 6.60 23.16 19.11
N ARG A 170 6.21 22.78 17.88
CA ARG A 170 5.45 23.66 16.97
C ARG A 170 4.11 24.13 17.53
N PHE A 171 3.46 23.31 18.36
CA PHE A 171 2.21 23.65 19.04
C PHE A 171 2.40 24.38 20.38
N GLY A 172 3.62 24.81 20.72
CA GLY A 172 3.93 25.52 21.96
C GLY A 172 3.95 24.64 23.21
N ALA A 173 3.93 23.31 23.06
CA ALA A 173 4.03 22.34 24.15
C ALA A 173 5.49 21.98 24.45
N GLY A 174 6.30 23.01 24.71
CA GLY A 174 7.76 22.88 24.84
C GLY A 174 8.19 22.00 26.02
N LYS A 175 7.47 22.04 27.15
CA LYS A 175 7.76 21.19 28.32
C LYS A 175 7.59 19.71 28.00
N GLU A 176 6.52 19.38 27.27
CA GLU A 176 6.24 18.01 26.84
C GLU A 176 7.24 17.55 25.79
N ALA A 177 7.61 18.43 24.84
CA ALA A 177 8.65 18.15 23.85
C ALA A 177 10.00 17.87 24.52
N GLU A 178 10.39 18.67 25.52
CA GLU A 178 11.61 18.47 26.30
C GLU A 178 11.62 17.11 27.02
N GLY A 179 10.49 16.72 27.62
CA GLY A 179 10.35 15.41 28.26
C GLY A 179 10.55 14.24 27.28
N GLU A 180 10.04 14.35 26.06
CA GLU A 180 10.26 13.34 25.01
C GLU A 180 11.71 13.32 24.52
N LEU A 181 12.36 14.48 24.39
CA LEU A 181 13.80 14.56 24.09
C LEU A 181 14.64 13.92 25.20
N LEU A 182 14.31 14.17 26.47
CA LEU A 182 15.00 13.53 27.59
C LEU A 182 14.86 12.01 27.53
N ARG A 183 13.68 11.48 27.19
CA ARG A 183 13.49 10.04 26.96
C ARG A 183 14.36 9.52 25.81
N LEU A 184 14.39 10.22 24.68
CA LEU A 184 15.22 9.84 23.52
C LEU A 184 16.70 9.80 23.89
N SER A 185 17.19 10.78 24.66
CA SER A 185 18.58 10.83 25.10
C SER A 185 19.01 9.66 26.01
N GLN A 186 18.08 8.83 26.48
CA GLN A 186 18.37 7.63 27.26
C GLN A 186 18.44 6.36 26.41
N THR A 187 17.92 6.40 25.18
CA THR A 187 17.80 5.22 24.31
C THR A 187 18.52 5.38 22.99
N ALA A 188 18.23 6.45 22.24
CA ALA A 188 18.76 6.70 20.90
C ALA A 188 18.48 8.16 20.51
N TRP A 189 19.43 8.80 19.83
CA TRP A 189 19.30 10.21 19.44
C TRP A 189 19.28 10.39 17.92
N PRO A 190 18.08 10.44 17.30
CA PRO A 190 17.96 10.61 15.86
C PRO A 190 18.24 12.06 15.43
N PRO A 191 18.62 12.31 14.16
CA PRO A 191 18.98 13.65 13.68
C PRO A 191 17.89 14.71 13.90
N LEU A 192 16.62 14.31 13.78
CA LEU A 192 15.51 15.23 13.99
C LEU A 192 15.42 15.72 15.44
N ALA A 193 15.85 14.92 16.43
CA ALA A 193 15.87 15.35 17.83
C ALA A 193 16.78 16.56 18.05
N THR A 194 17.94 16.62 17.38
CA THR A 194 18.84 17.78 17.38
C THR A 194 18.17 19.02 16.79
N ASN A 195 17.42 18.86 15.71
CA ASN A 195 16.68 19.97 15.10
C ASN A 195 15.57 20.51 16.02
N VAL A 196 14.86 19.63 16.73
CA VAL A 196 13.86 20.05 17.72
C VAL A 196 14.51 20.81 18.85
N LEU A 197 15.59 20.25 19.41
CA LEU A 197 16.36 20.85 20.49
C LEU A 197 16.88 22.26 20.13
N ALA A 198 17.35 22.44 18.89
CA ALA A 198 17.82 23.73 18.40
C ALA A 198 16.77 24.85 18.40
N THR A 199 15.48 24.49 18.35
CA THR A 199 14.37 25.44 18.36
C THR A 199 13.73 25.61 19.74
N LEU A 200 14.15 24.81 20.72
CA LEU A 200 13.49 24.68 22.01
C LEU A 200 14.33 25.36 23.09
N THR A 201 13.67 26.23 23.87
CA THR A 201 14.21 26.73 25.13
C THR A 201 14.05 25.67 26.21
N LEU A 202 15.16 25.14 26.71
CA LEU A 202 15.18 24.11 27.74
C LEU A 202 14.82 24.70 29.10
N ARG A 203 13.98 23.99 29.85
CA ARG A 203 13.63 24.33 31.22
C ARG A 203 14.54 23.65 32.23
N ASP A 204 14.96 22.42 31.92
CA ASP A 204 15.91 21.61 32.70
C ASP A 204 17.05 21.13 31.80
N ALA A 205 17.81 22.11 31.30
CA ALA A 205 18.98 21.87 30.49
C ALA A 205 20.02 20.94 31.17
N PRO A 206 20.30 21.04 32.49
CA PRO A 206 21.27 20.15 33.16
C PRO A 206 20.90 18.66 33.06
N ALA A 207 19.63 18.30 33.23
CA ALA A 207 19.20 16.90 33.14
C ALA A 207 19.43 16.33 31.74
N LEU A 208 19.12 17.11 30.70
CA LEU A 208 19.33 16.70 29.31
C LEU A 208 20.81 16.61 28.95
N VAL A 209 21.63 17.56 29.40
CA VAL A 209 23.10 17.53 29.23
C VAL A 209 23.70 16.28 29.87
N ALA A 210 23.29 15.93 31.09
CA ALA A 210 23.79 14.74 31.78
C ALA A 210 23.42 13.44 31.04
N SER A 211 22.21 13.36 30.46
CA SER A 211 21.79 12.20 29.68
C SER A 211 22.52 12.11 28.33
N LEU A 212 22.62 13.23 27.59
CA LEU A 212 23.31 13.28 26.30
C LEU A 212 24.81 13.04 26.43
N THR A 213 25.44 13.44 27.54
CA THR A 213 26.85 13.14 27.80
C THR A 213 27.06 11.63 27.85
N ARG A 214 26.26 10.92 28.68
CA ARG A 214 26.31 9.45 28.78
C ARG A 214 26.03 8.78 27.43
N LEU A 215 25.04 9.28 26.68
CA LEU A 215 24.72 8.72 25.37
C LEU A 215 25.88 8.90 24.38
N SER A 216 26.47 10.10 24.30
CA SER A 216 27.59 10.39 23.39
C SER A 216 28.88 9.62 23.69
N GLU A 217 29.07 9.18 24.94
CA GLU A 217 30.16 8.29 25.33
C GLU A 217 29.93 6.85 24.83
N SER A 218 28.67 6.41 24.80
CA SER A 218 28.27 5.05 24.38
C SER A 218 27.99 4.90 22.88
N ASP A 219 27.52 5.97 22.25
CA ASP A 219 27.07 6.01 20.87
C ASP A 219 27.80 7.14 20.14
N ALA A 220 28.63 6.79 19.16
CA ALA A 220 29.46 7.72 18.40
C ALA A 220 28.66 8.54 17.37
N SER A 221 27.36 8.73 17.60
CA SER A 221 26.50 9.53 16.74
C SER A 221 26.89 11.00 16.80
N SER A 222 27.24 11.57 15.64
CA SER A 222 27.52 13.00 15.47
C SER A 222 26.33 13.88 15.90
N ASP A 223 25.09 13.38 15.75
CA ASP A 223 23.88 14.10 16.13
C ASP A 223 23.74 14.22 17.65
N ALA A 224 24.05 13.16 18.41
CA ALA A 224 24.01 13.19 19.87
C ALA A 224 25.04 14.18 20.44
N ALA A 225 26.25 14.19 19.86
CA ALA A 225 27.29 15.14 20.22
C ALA A 225 26.87 16.59 19.90
N THR A 226 26.26 16.82 18.73
CA THR A 226 25.73 18.14 18.35
C THR A 226 24.61 18.58 19.29
N GLY A 227 23.68 17.67 19.62
CA GLY A 227 22.63 17.91 20.59
C GLY A 227 23.17 18.26 21.97
N LEU A 228 24.21 17.56 22.43
CA LEU A 228 24.89 17.84 23.70
C LEU A 228 25.47 19.25 23.73
N ILE A 229 26.13 19.66 22.64
CA ILE A 229 26.71 21.00 22.50
C ILE A 229 25.62 22.07 22.53
N ILE A 230 24.50 21.87 21.84
CA ILE A 230 23.35 22.77 21.89
C ILE A 230 22.76 22.87 23.31
N ALA A 231 22.56 21.74 23.99
CA ALA A 231 22.04 21.74 25.35
C ALA A 231 23.00 22.42 26.34
N LYS A 232 24.32 22.19 26.22
CA LYS A 232 25.33 22.87 27.05
C LYS A 232 25.34 24.38 26.83
N ALA A 233 25.21 24.85 25.59
CA ALA A 233 25.18 26.28 25.31
C ALA A 233 24.06 27.00 26.07
N GLN A 234 22.90 26.34 26.26
CA GLN A 234 21.78 26.90 27.02
C GLN A 234 22.01 26.90 28.55
N THR A 235 22.99 26.13 29.06
CA THR A 235 23.36 26.16 30.49
C THR A 235 24.37 27.25 30.84
N LEU A 236 25.05 27.81 29.83
CA LEU A 236 26.11 28.80 30.00
C LEU A 236 25.55 30.23 29.95
N PRO A 237 26.30 31.22 30.48
CA PRO A 237 26.04 32.63 30.20
C PRO A 237 25.97 32.87 28.68
N LYS A 238 25.09 33.79 28.25
CA LYS A 238 24.80 34.04 26.84
C LYS A 238 26.04 34.13 25.95
N ASP A 239 27.01 34.95 26.33
CA ASP A 239 28.21 35.20 25.52
C ASP A 239 29.09 33.95 25.38
N GLU A 240 29.19 33.15 26.45
CA GLU A 240 29.91 31.88 26.45
C GLU A 240 29.18 30.83 25.62
N GLY A 241 27.85 30.75 25.75
CA GLY A 241 27.00 29.86 24.96
C GLY A 241 27.07 30.15 23.46
N VAL A 242 27.00 31.44 23.06
CA VAL A 242 27.18 31.87 21.66
C VAL A 242 28.56 31.49 21.15
N THR A 243 29.62 31.77 21.92
CA THR A 243 31.01 31.46 21.53
C THR A 243 31.20 29.96 21.30
N LEU A 244 30.64 29.14 22.20
CA LEU A 244 30.69 27.69 22.10
C LEU A 244 29.98 27.17 20.84
N LEU A 245 28.79 27.70 20.53
CA LEU A 245 28.07 27.32 19.32
C LEU A 245 28.76 27.80 18.03
N GLN A 246 29.36 29.00 18.03
CA GLN A 246 30.12 29.52 16.89
C GLN A 246 31.36 28.68 16.59
N ALA A 247 32.13 28.31 17.63
CA ALA A 247 33.28 27.44 17.50
C ALA A 247 32.88 26.07 16.94
N HIS A 248 31.77 25.51 17.41
CA HIS A 248 31.28 24.23 16.92
C HIS A 248 30.74 24.32 15.48
N TYR A 249 30.05 25.41 15.13
CA TYR A 249 29.58 25.67 13.76
C TYR A 249 30.72 25.79 12.75
N ALA A 250 31.83 26.43 13.14
CA ALA A 250 33.01 26.57 12.29
C ALA A 250 33.62 25.21 11.93
N ALA A 251 33.56 24.23 12.83
CA ALA A 251 33.99 22.86 12.59
C ALA A 251 32.93 22.02 11.85
N HIS A 252 31.64 22.23 12.15
CA HIS A 252 30.51 21.46 11.60
C HIS A 252 29.37 22.40 11.20
N PRO A 253 29.28 22.83 9.93
CA PRO A 253 28.31 23.83 9.49
C PRO A 253 26.90 23.22 9.31
N LEU A 254 26.27 22.81 10.42
CA LEU A 254 24.92 22.24 10.45
C LEU A 254 23.86 23.34 10.65
N SER A 255 22.72 23.18 9.97
CA SER A 255 21.59 24.11 10.07
C SER A 255 21.04 24.18 11.50
N ALA A 256 21.04 23.07 12.24
CA ALA A 256 20.61 23.01 13.63
C ALA A 256 21.39 24.00 14.53
N ILE A 257 22.70 24.08 14.37
CA ILE A 257 23.54 24.98 15.17
C ILE A 257 23.23 26.44 14.82
N LYS A 258 23.02 26.75 13.53
CA LYS A 258 22.60 28.09 13.10
C LYS A 258 21.25 28.47 13.72
N THR A 259 20.30 27.54 13.77
CA THR A 259 18.99 27.74 14.41
C THR A 259 19.14 27.97 15.91
N ALA A 260 19.96 27.17 16.59
CA ALA A 260 20.23 27.32 18.03
C ALA A 260 20.89 28.66 18.36
N LEU A 261 21.84 29.10 17.53
CA LEU A 261 22.43 30.45 17.63
C LEU A 261 21.37 31.54 17.52
N GLY A 262 20.47 31.41 16.53
CA GLY A 262 19.35 32.34 16.36
C GLY A 262 18.45 32.40 17.59
N ALA A 263 18.05 31.23 18.13
CA ALA A 263 17.20 31.15 19.31
C ALA A 263 17.85 31.84 20.53
N LEU A 264 19.13 31.56 20.80
CA LEU A 264 19.87 32.11 21.95
C LEU A 264 20.16 33.61 21.82
N LEU A 265 20.23 34.14 20.59
CA LEU A 265 20.39 35.57 20.35
C LEU A 265 19.07 36.34 20.49
N ILE A 266 17.93 35.75 20.10
CA ILE A 266 16.60 36.40 20.13
C ILE A 266 16.03 36.49 21.55
N GLU A 267 16.34 35.56 22.45
CA GLU A 267 15.87 35.61 23.85
C GLU A 267 16.39 36.80 24.68
N ALA A 268 17.22 37.66 24.11
CA ALA A 268 17.88 38.76 24.80
C ALA A 268 17.34 40.16 24.48
N ASP A 269 16.32 40.26 23.64
CA ASP A 269 15.54 41.49 23.40
C ASP A 269 14.17 41.40 24.10
#